data_AF-A0A259LC67-F1
#
_entry.id   AF-A0A259LC67-F1
#
_cell.length_a   1.000
_cell.length_b   1.000
_cell.length_c   1.000
_cell.angle_alpha   90.00
_cell.angle_beta   90.00
_cell.angle_gamma   90.00
#
_symmetry.space_group_name_H-M   'P 1'
#
loop_
_entity.id
_entity.type
_entity.pdbx_description
1 polymer ?
#
loop_
_entity_poly.entity_id
_entity_poly.type
_entity_poly.pdbx_seq_one_letter_code
_entity_poly.pdbx_strand_id
1 'polypeptide(L)'
;MDNLERAATHDLGGQSRFMCLPVEKDPRPVQLNDFERRCDALRLVLGASGIMTVDELRRGIESLSAEDYNTLSYYEKWLRSIILSLGEKGIIDPDLFLNIE
;
A
#
# COMPACT_ATOMS: atom_id res chain seq x y z
N MET A 1 -23.45 -0.20 -17.82
CA MET A 1 -22.24 0.65 -17.81
C MET A 1 -21.05 -0.17 -17.31
N ASP A 2 -20.90 -1.41 -17.78
CA ASP A 2 -19.85 -2.35 -17.33
C ASP A 2 -18.88 -2.64 -18.49
N ASN A 3 -18.45 -1.59 -19.18
CA ASN A 3 -17.43 -1.70 -20.22
C ASN A 3 -16.35 -0.65 -19.97
N LEU A 4 -15.69 -0.80 -18.82
CA LEU A 4 -14.36 -0.25 -18.59
C LEU A 4 -13.40 -1.30 -19.17
N GLU A 5 -12.70 -1.00 -20.25
CA GLU A 5 -11.41 -1.66 -20.51
C GLU A 5 -10.65 -1.67 -19.17
N ARG A 6 -10.32 -2.88 -18.68
CA ARG A 6 -9.99 -3.19 -17.27
C ARG A 6 -9.24 -2.06 -16.56
N ALA A 7 -9.96 -1.23 -15.80
CA ALA A 7 -9.35 -0.24 -14.93
C ALA A 7 -8.36 -0.94 -13.98
N ALA A 8 -7.22 -0.30 -13.69
CA ALA A 8 -6.26 -0.83 -12.74
C ALA A 8 -6.94 -1.07 -11.39
N THR A 9 -6.51 -2.10 -10.64
CA THR A 9 -7.25 -2.54 -9.43
C THR A 9 -7.41 -1.44 -8.37
N HIS A 10 -6.46 -0.50 -8.30
CA HIS A 10 -6.51 0.61 -7.35
C HIS A 10 -7.48 1.73 -7.75
N ASP A 11 -7.87 1.80 -9.03
CA ASP A 11 -8.79 2.81 -9.54
C ASP A 11 -10.25 2.38 -9.26
N LEU A 12 -10.69 2.69 -8.05
CA LEU A 12 -11.99 2.28 -7.54
C LEU A 12 -13.13 3.23 -7.93
N GLY A 13 -12.82 4.31 -8.66
CA GLY A 13 -13.80 5.31 -9.07
C GLY A 13 -14.97 4.70 -9.85
N GLY A 14 -16.20 4.93 -9.38
CA GLY A 14 -17.41 4.47 -10.08
C GLY A 14 -17.72 2.98 -9.95
N GLN A 15 -16.96 2.21 -9.16
CA GLN A 15 -17.26 0.79 -8.94
C GLN A 15 -18.48 0.59 -8.03
N SER A 16 -19.56 0.04 -8.60
CA SER A 16 -20.85 -0.18 -7.92
C SER A 16 -20.74 -1.02 -6.64
N ARG A 17 -19.81 -1.98 -6.60
CA ARG A 17 -19.60 -2.86 -5.43
C ARG A 17 -19.21 -2.13 -4.15
N PHE A 18 -18.67 -0.91 -4.25
CA PHE A 18 -18.25 -0.10 -3.11
C PHE A 18 -19.18 1.07 -2.81
N MET A 19 -20.23 1.25 -3.61
CA MET A 19 -21.19 2.33 -3.39
C MET A 19 -22.05 2.05 -2.15
N CYS A 20 -22.35 3.10 -1.39
CA CYS A 20 -23.25 3.05 -0.23
C CYS A 20 -22.80 2.09 0.89
N LEU A 21 -21.52 1.73 0.97
CA LEU A 21 -20.98 0.99 2.10
C LEU A 21 -20.99 1.86 3.38
N PRO A 22 -21.20 1.26 4.57
CA PRO A 22 -21.15 1.98 5.82
C PRO A 22 -19.76 2.55 6.05
N VAL A 23 -19.71 3.78 6.56
CA VAL A 23 -18.47 4.45 6.98
C VAL A 23 -18.38 4.34 8.49
N GLU A 24 -17.20 4.04 9.02
CA GLU A 24 -16.91 4.09 10.44
C GLU A 24 -17.11 5.52 10.97
N LYS A 25 -17.88 5.70 12.05
CA LYS A 25 -18.30 7.01 12.57
C LYS A 25 -17.69 7.32 13.94
N ASP A 26 -16.90 6.42 14.51
CA ASP A 26 -16.20 6.68 15.76
C ASP A 26 -15.31 7.94 15.62
N PRO A 27 -15.50 8.96 16.47
CA PRO A 27 -14.70 10.18 16.42
C PRO A 27 -13.28 9.99 17.00
N ARG A 28 -13.00 8.86 17.67
CA ARG A 28 -11.69 8.57 18.22
C ARG A 28 -10.70 8.28 17.09
N PRO A 29 -9.43 8.70 17.22
CA PRO A 29 -8.41 8.33 16.25
C PRO A 29 -8.30 6.80 16.17
N VAL A 30 -8.16 6.29 14.94
CA VAL A 30 -7.84 4.88 14.70
C VAL A 30 -6.57 4.54 15.48
N GLN A 31 -6.66 3.52 16.33
CA GLN A 31 -5.52 3.08 17.13
C GLN A 31 -4.67 2.14 16.28
N LEU A 32 -3.54 2.67 15.79
CA LEU A 32 -2.56 1.87 15.10
C LEU A 32 -1.93 0.85 16.06
N ASN A 33 -1.81 -0.38 15.61
CA ASN A 33 -1.00 -1.40 16.28
C ASN A 33 0.51 -1.12 16.10
N ASP A 34 1.35 -1.88 16.79
CA ASP A 34 2.80 -1.67 16.77
C ASP A 34 3.42 -1.81 15.38
N PHE A 35 2.90 -2.72 14.56
CA PHE A 35 3.37 -2.91 13.18
C PHE A 35 3.03 -1.70 12.32
N GLU A 36 1.79 -1.23 12.38
CA GLU A 36 1.31 -0.08 11.61
C GLU A 36 2.08 1.19 11.98
N ARG A 37 2.33 1.42 13.29
CA ARG A 37 3.14 2.54 13.77
C ARG A 37 4.57 2.49 13.23
N ARG A 38 5.19 1.31 13.19
CA ARG A 38 6.56 1.16 12.65
C ARG A 38 6.58 1.37 11.15
N CYS A 39 5.59 0.86 10.42
CA CYS A 39 5.49 1.05 8.97
C CYS A 39 5.31 2.53 8.61
N ASP A 40 4.43 3.23 9.33
CA ASP A 40 4.21 4.67 9.16
C ASP A 40 5.49 5.48 9.45
N ALA A 41 6.13 5.22 10.60
CA ALA A 41 7.38 5.87 10.97
C ALA A 41 8.51 5.61 9.96
N LEU A 42 8.62 4.36 9.44
CA LEU A 42 9.57 4.02 8.40
C LEU A 42 9.33 4.85 7.14
N ARG A 43 8.07 4.97 6.69
CA ARG A 43 7.74 5.79 5.53
C ARG A 43 8.08 7.27 5.75
N LEU A 44 7.89 7.81 6.96
CA LEU A 44 8.28 9.17 7.29
C LEU A 44 9.81 9.36 7.20
N VAL A 45 10.59 8.45 7.79
CA VAL A 45 12.06 8.51 7.78
C VAL A 45 12.62 8.40 6.36
N LEU A 46 12.09 7.50 5.54
CA LEU A 46 12.52 7.32 4.15
C LEU A 46 12.24 8.57 3.30
N GLY A 47 11.08 9.21 3.53
CA GLY A 47 10.72 10.47 2.88
C GLY A 47 11.60 11.63 3.32
N ALA A 48 11.80 11.79 4.63
CA ALA A 48 12.65 12.85 5.19
C ALA A 48 14.12 12.71 4.75
N SER A 49 14.59 11.49 4.56
CA SER A 49 15.95 11.19 4.08
C SER A 49 16.10 11.32 2.55
N GLY A 50 15.03 11.61 1.82
CA GLY A 50 15.04 11.66 0.35
C GLY A 50 15.26 10.31 -0.34
N ILE A 51 15.18 9.20 0.41
CA ILE A 51 15.39 7.85 -0.11
C ILE A 51 14.20 7.37 -0.93
N MET A 52 12.98 7.78 -0.54
CA MET A 52 11.74 7.36 -1.21
C MET A 52 10.74 8.51 -1.30
N THR A 53 10.18 8.73 -2.49
CA THR A 53 9.14 9.76 -2.71
C THR A 53 7.73 9.23 -2.38
N VAL A 54 6.72 10.10 -2.41
CA VAL A 54 5.32 9.65 -2.30
C VAL A 54 4.88 8.95 -3.59
N ASP A 55 5.37 9.37 -4.74
CA ASP A 55 5.00 8.79 -6.03
C ASP A 55 5.57 7.37 -6.20
N GLU A 56 6.76 7.11 -5.66
CA GLU A 56 7.32 5.75 -5.60
C GLU A 56 6.49 4.83 -4.70
N LEU A 57 5.96 5.35 -3.57
CA LEU A 57 5.04 4.60 -2.71
C LEU A 57 3.74 4.28 -3.43
N ARG A 58 3.18 5.24 -4.16
CA ARG A 58 1.96 5.03 -4.93
C ARG A 58 2.16 4.00 -6.02
N ARG A 59 3.21 4.16 -6.83
CA ARG A 59 3.56 3.22 -7.92
C ARG A 59 3.63 1.77 -7.42
N GLY A 60 4.31 1.52 -6.31
CA GLY A 60 4.46 0.16 -5.79
C GLY A 60 3.16 -0.44 -5.25
N ILE A 61 2.28 0.38 -4.67
CA ILE A 61 0.94 -0.06 -4.24
C ILE A 61 0.06 -0.34 -5.47
N GLU A 62 0.14 0.51 -6.49
CA GLU A 62 -0.64 0.43 -7.72
C GLU A 62 -0.22 -0.76 -8.60
N SER A 63 1.02 -1.24 -8.46
CA SER A 63 1.54 -2.43 -9.15
C SER A 63 1.20 -3.76 -8.48
N LEU A 64 0.52 -3.75 -7.32
CA LEU A 64 0.09 -4.98 -6.66
C LEU A 64 -0.85 -5.78 -7.55
N SER A 65 -0.81 -7.11 -7.42
CA SER A 65 -1.79 -7.98 -8.07
C SER A 65 -3.20 -7.64 -7.58
N ALA A 66 -4.21 -8.00 -8.36
CA ALA A 66 -5.59 -7.76 -7.94
C ALA A 66 -5.94 -8.49 -6.63
N GLU A 67 -5.32 -9.65 -6.40
CA GLU A 67 -5.45 -10.41 -5.16
C GLU A 67 -4.84 -9.65 -3.98
N ASP A 68 -3.52 -9.36 -4.04
CA ASP A 68 -2.79 -8.65 -2.99
C ASP A 68 -3.45 -7.30 -2.67
N TYR A 69 -3.91 -6.56 -3.68
CA TYR A 69 -4.56 -5.27 -3.46
C TYR A 69 -5.88 -5.42 -2.68
N ASN A 70 -6.63 -6.51 -2.83
CA ASN A 70 -7.91 -6.67 -2.12
C ASN A 70 -7.75 -7.38 -0.77
N THR A 71 -6.69 -8.16 -0.56
CA THR A 71 -6.47 -8.95 0.66
C THR A 71 -5.58 -8.26 1.69
N LEU A 72 -4.55 -7.53 1.25
CA LEU A 72 -3.64 -6.85 2.16
C LEU A 72 -4.32 -5.67 2.86
N SER A 73 -4.00 -5.51 4.14
CA SER A 73 -4.33 -4.30 4.91
C SER A 73 -3.61 -3.06 4.35
N TYR A 74 -4.05 -1.88 4.77
CA TYR A 74 -3.52 -0.61 4.30
C TYR A 74 -2.00 -0.49 4.50
N TYR A 75 -1.51 -0.83 5.69
CA TYR A 75 -0.08 -0.74 6.02
C TYR A 75 0.75 -1.90 5.44
N GLU A 76 0.16 -3.06 5.17
CA GLU A 76 0.85 -4.13 4.43
C GLU A 76 1.13 -3.72 2.98
N LYS A 77 0.19 -3.03 2.31
CA LYS A 77 0.42 -2.47 0.97
C LYS A 77 1.58 -1.47 0.97
N TRP A 78 1.64 -0.61 1.98
CA TRP A 78 2.76 0.33 2.15
C TRP A 78 4.08 -0.42 2.29
N LEU A 79 4.16 -1.40 3.18
CA LEU A 79 5.38 -2.16 3.40
C LEU A 79 5.83 -2.88 2.12
N ARG A 80 4.91 -3.51 1.38
CA ARG A 80 5.23 -4.16 0.10
C ARG A 80 5.81 -3.17 -0.92
N SER A 81 5.22 -1.98 -1.02
CA SER A 81 5.74 -0.93 -1.91
C SER A 81 7.08 -0.35 -1.44
N ILE A 82 7.32 -0.24 -0.13
CA ILE A 82 8.60 0.19 0.44
C ILE A 82 9.68 -0.83 0.08
N ILE A 83 9.42 -2.12 0.31
CA ILE A 83 10.36 -3.20 -0.01
C ILE A 83 10.72 -3.18 -1.49
N LEU A 84 9.71 -3.10 -2.37
CA LEU A 84 9.93 -3.00 -3.82
C LEU A 84 10.81 -1.80 -4.17
N SER A 85 10.47 -0.60 -3.67
CA SER A 85 11.21 0.62 -4.00
C SER A 85 12.65 0.60 -3.47
N LEU A 86 12.91 0.01 -2.30
CA LEU A 86 14.26 -0.09 -1.75
C LEU A 86 15.09 -1.16 -2.48
N GLY A 87 14.45 -2.26 -2.89
CA GLY A 87 15.08 -3.31 -3.70
C GLY A 87 15.47 -2.80 -5.10
N GLU A 88 14.57 -2.07 -5.77
CA GLU A 88 14.84 -1.42 -7.07
C GLU A 88 16.03 -0.44 -7.00
N LYS A 89 16.25 0.17 -5.82
CA LYS A 89 17.37 1.09 -5.56
C LYS A 89 18.63 0.38 -5.05
N GLY A 90 18.60 -0.93 -4.86
CA GLY A 90 19.73 -1.71 -4.33
C GLY A 90 20.09 -1.39 -2.87
N ILE A 91 19.17 -0.80 -2.10
CA ILE A 91 19.39 -0.46 -0.69
C ILE A 91 19.21 -1.69 0.20
N ILE A 92 18.30 -2.59 -0.20
CA ILE A 92 18.09 -3.89 0.41
C ILE A 92 18.19 -4.97 -0.65
N ASP A 93 18.51 -6.18 -0.22
CA ASP A 93 18.45 -7.35 -1.10
C ASP A 93 16.98 -7.67 -1.42
N PRO A 94 16.56 -7.66 -2.70
CA PRO A 94 15.20 -8.04 -3.07
C PRO A 94 14.85 -9.50 -2.71
N ASP A 95 15.85 -10.38 -2.57
CA ASP A 95 15.66 -11.79 -2.21
C ASP A 95 15.50 -12.02 -0.71
N LEU A 96 15.66 -10.97 0.12
CA LEU A 96 15.57 -11.05 1.58
C LEU A 96 14.20 -11.56 2.07
N PHE A 97 13.18 -11.57 1.22
CA PHE A 97 11.80 -11.92 1.55
C PHE A 97 11.26 -13.18 0.87
N LEU A 98 12.06 -13.87 0.03
CA LEU A 98 11.66 -15.16 -0.56
C LEU A 98 11.63 -16.32 0.47
N ASN A 99 12.06 -16.06 1.72
CA ASN A 99 12.27 -17.08 2.75
C ASN A 99 11.54 -16.77 4.08
N ILE A 100 10.50 -15.93 4.08
CA ILE A 100 9.69 -15.74 5.28
C ILE A 100 8.54 -16.75 5.27
N GLU A 101 8.75 -17.87 5.98
CA GLU A 101 7.70 -18.83 6.37
C GLU A 101 6.81 -18.28 7.50
#